data_AF-A0AAV8VVW9-F1
#
_entry.id   AF-A0AAV8VVW9-F1
#
_cell.length_a   1.000
_cell.length_b   1.000
_cell.length_c   1.000
_cell.angle_alpha   90.00
_cell.angle_beta   90.00
_cell.angle_gamma   90.00
#
_symmetry.space_group_name_H-M   'P 1'
#
loop_
_entity.id
_entity.type
_entity.pdbx_description
1 polymer ?
#
loop_
_entity_poly.entity_id
_entity_poly.type
_entity_poly.pdbx_seq_one_letter_code
_entity_poly.pdbx_strand_id
1 'polypeptide(L)'
;MLGKYFKGAPSGKCDIPPSAPKRIEEVINQCQDEIKLAILSEALQTFNVNENSHSRAKRAAFNDDERRIAGCLLQCVYRKMNAVNEKGFPTVEGLVALYTEGISQKDYILATVQAVNVCLINSQKKYLVTPQSIDESGKTCDIAYDVFDCVSEEIGKYCGQTP
;
A
#
# COMPACT_ATOMS: atom_id res chain seq x y z
N MET A 1 -31.78 22.26 -18.18
CA MET A 1 -31.30 23.43 -17.41
C MET A 1 -30.41 22.95 -16.27
N LEU A 2 -29.10 23.20 -16.43
CA LEU A 2 -28.08 23.49 -15.42
C LEU A 2 -28.08 22.67 -14.11
N GLY A 3 -27.52 21.45 -14.19
CA GLY A 3 -26.91 20.77 -13.04
C GLY A 3 -25.54 21.39 -12.77
N LYS A 4 -25.43 22.02 -11.60
CA LYS A 4 -24.35 22.93 -11.19
C LYS A 4 -23.00 22.23 -11.09
N TYR A 5 -21.98 22.83 -11.71
CA TYR A 5 -20.57 22.58 -11.44
C TYR A 5 -20.29 22.68 -9.93
N PHE A 6 -19.93 21.57 -9.29
CA PHE A 6 -19.16 21.62 -8.04
C PHE A 6 -17.72 21.98 -8.41
N LYS A 7 -17.44 23.28 -8.57
CA LYS A 7 -16.09 23.81 -8.46
C LYS A 7 -15.74 23.84 -6.97
N GLY A 8 -15.13 22.77 -6.47
CA GLY A 8 -14.40 22.80 -5.20
C GLY A 8 -13.18 23.73 -5.35
N ALA A 9 -12.91 24.54 -4.34
CA ALA A 9 -11.85 25.54 -4.34
C ALA A 9 -10.45 24.92 -4.60
N PRO A 10 -9.57 25.54 -5.42
CA PRO A 10 -8.18 25.12 -5.47
C PRO A 10 -7.44 25.85 -4.35
N SER A 11 -7.12 25.16 -3.27
CA SER A 11 -6.13 25.68 -2.30
C SER A 11 -5.18 24.61 -1.81
N GLY A 12 -4.88 23.66 -2.69
CA GLY A 12 -3.80 22.69 -2.52
C GLY A 12 -2.62 23.03 -3.43
N LYS A 13 -1.39 22.76 -3.00
CA LYS A 13 -0.19 22.94 -3.85
C LYS A 13 -0.15 21.98 -5.05
N CYS A 14 -0.93 20.90 -4.99
CA CYS A 14 -1.02 19.87 -6.01
C CYS A 14 -2.40 19.18 -5.98
N ASP A 15 -2.70 18.46 -7.07
CA ASP A 15 -3.89 17.63 -7.21
C ASP A 15 -3.49 16.16 -7.02
N ILE A 16 -4.12 15.48 -6.06
CA ILE A 16 -3.92 14.05 -5.87
C ILE A 16 -4.76 13.31 -6.92
N PRO A 17 -4.16 12.40 -7.73
CA PRO A 17 -4.91 11.62 -8.70
C PRO A 17 -6.07 10.86 -8.03
N PRO A 18 -7.29 10.91 -8.60
CA PRO A 18 -8.45 10.27 -8.00
C PRO A 18 -8.45 8.74 -8.15
N SER A 19 -7.63 8.21 -9.05
CA SER A 19 -7.50 6.77 -9.31
C SER A 19 -6.08 6.43 -9.77
N ALA A 20 -5.73 5.15 -9.66
CA ALA A 20 -4.49 4.65 -10.22
C ALA A 20 -4.54 4.67 -11.77
N PRO A 21 -3.39 4.83 -12.45
CA PRO A 21 -3.28 4.56 -13.88
C PRO A 21 -3.68 3.12 -14.23
N LYS A 22 -4.23 2.92 -15.44
CA LYS A 22 -4.74 1.61 -15.91
C LYS A 22 -3.74 0.46 -15.72
N ARG A 23 -2.46 0.69 -16.00
CA ARG A 23 -1.41 -0.32 -15.84
C ARG A 23 -1.26 -0.74 -14.37
N ILE A 24 -1.32 0.21 -13.44
CA ILE A 24 -1.27 -0.08 -12.01
C ILE A 24 -2.56 -0.78 -11.56
N GLU A 25 -3.73 -0.40 -12.08
CA GLU A 25 -5.00 -1.09 -11.83
C GLU A 25 -4.95 -2.56 -12.27
N GLU A 26 -4.38 -2.86 -13.44
CA GLU A 26 -4.20 -4.23 -13.94
C GLU A 26 -3.33 -5.07 -12.99
N VAL A 27 -2.23 -4.48 -12.49
CA VAL A 27 -1.34 -5.14 -11.52
C VAL A 27 -2.05 -5.35 -10.18
N ILE A 28 -2.82 -4.37 -9.71
CA ILE A 28 -3.64 -4.49 -8.50
C ILE A 28 -4.62 -5.66 -8.65
N ASN A 29 -5.32 -5.77 -9.78
CA ASN A 29 -6.26 -6.86 -10.03
C ASN A 29 -5.59 -8.24 -9.99
N GLN A 30 -4.43 -8.38 -10.66
CA GLN A 30 -3.64 -9.61 -10.61
C GLN A 30 -3.25 -9.98 -9.16
N CYS A 31 -2.76 -9.01 -8.40
CA CYS A 31 -2.37 -9.23 -7.01
C CYS A 31 -3.57 -9.58 -6.11
N GLN A 32 -4.74 -8.98 -6.34
CA GLN A 32 -5.95 -9.36 -5.62
C GLN A 32 -6.34 -10.81 -5.88
N ASP A 33 -6.22 -11.27 -7.12
CA ASP A 33 -6.57 -12.65 -7.46
C ASP A 33 -5.56 -13.66 -6.87
N GLU A 34 -4.28 -13.35 -6.88
CA GLU A 34 -3.24 -14.14 -6.18
C GLU A 34 -3.52 -14.26 -4.68
N ILE A 35 -3.90 -13.15 -4.02
CA ILE A 35 -4.21 -13.14 -2.58
C ILE A 35 -5.48 -13.91 -2.27
N LYS A 36 -6.54 -13.73 -3.06
CA LYS A 36 -7.78 -14.50 -2.91
C LYS A 36 -7.49 -16.00 -3.00
N LEU A 37 -6.70 -16.43 -3.98
CA LEU A 37 -6.32 -17.84 -4.15
C LEU A 37 -5.50 -18.36 -2.97
N ALA A 38 -4.56 -17.58 -2.44
CA ALA A 38 -3.77 -17.95 -1.26
C ALA A 38 -4.65 -18.15 -0.02
N ILE A 39 -5.56 -17.20 0.26
CA ILE A 39 -6.50 -17.27 1.40
C ILE A 39 -7.42 -18.49 1.27
N LEU A 40 -7.97 -18.73 0.07
CA LEU A 40 -8.84 -19.88 -0.18
C LEU A 40 -8.08 -21.21 0.00
N SER A 41 -6.83 -21.27 -0.45
CA SER A 41 -5.99 -22.46 -0.31
C SER A 41 -5.65 -22.77 1.15
N GLU A 42 -5.32 -21.75 1.94
CA GLU A 42 -5.08 -21.88 3.38
C GLU A 42 -6.33 -22.38 4.13
N ALA A 43 -7.50 -21.82 3.79
CA ALA A 43 -8.76 -22.28 4.35
C ALA A 43 -9.03 -23.75 4.00
N LEU A 44 -8.81 -24.16 2.75
CA LEU A 44 -8.99 -25.54 2.30
C LEU A 44 -8.02 -26.52 2.99
N GLN A 45 -6.77 -26.12 3.22
CA GLN A 45 -5.82 -26.93 3.99
C GLN A 45 -6.27 -27.13 5.43
N THR A 46 -6.90 -26.11 6.03
CA THR A 46 -7.48 -26.21 7.38
C THR A 46 -8.69 -27.14 7.40
N PHE A 47 -9.55 -27.12 6.37
CA PHE A 47 -10.69 -28.03 6.26
C PHE A 47 -10.30 -29.50 6.07
N ASN A 48 -9.11 -29.78 5.52
CA ASN A 48 -8.64 -31.14 5.27
C ASN A 48 -8.00 -31.80 6.50
N VAL A 49 -7.82 -31.05 7.60
CA VAL A 49 -7.37 -31.56 8.90
C VAL A 49 -8.59 -31.64 9.82
N ASN A 50 -9.15 -32.84 9.95
CA ASN A 50 -10.34 -33.28 10.70
C ASN A 50 -11.02 -32.33 11.71
N GLU A 51 -12.35 -32.42 11.73
CA GLU A 51 -13.26 -31.91 12.76
C GLU A 51 -12.66 -31.95 14.18
N ASN A 52 -12.53 -30.78 14.79
CA ASN A 52 -13.12 -30.49 16.09
C ASN A 52 -12.94 -29.02 16.48
N SER A 53 -14.06 -28.40 16.85
CA SER A 53 -14.12 -27.29 17.81
C SER A 53 -13.21 -26.09 17.51
N HIS A 54 -13.63 -25.17 16.64
CA HIS A 54 -13.50 -23.74 16.98
C HIS A 54 -14.72 -22.99 16.46
N SER A 55 -15.56 -22.65 17.43
CA SER A 55 -16.57 -21.61 17.34
C SER A 55 -16.06 -20.47 16.46
N ARG A 56 -16.88 -20.11 15.46
CA ARG A 56 -16.90 -18.79 14.82
C ARG A 56 -17.10 -17.73 15.91
N ALA A 57 -16.06 -17.46 16.70
CA ALA A 57 -15.99 -16.34 17.57
C ALA A 57 -15.80 -15.12 16.67
N LYS A 58 -16.94 -14.60 16.20
CA LYS A 58 -17.25 -13.17 16.20
C LYS A 58 -16.03 -12.32 15.83
N ARG A 59 -15.79 -12.06 14.52
CA ARG A 59 -15.97 -10.72 13.90
C ARG A 59 -16.01 -9.55 14.90
N ALA A 60 -15.01 -9.45 15.77
CA ALA A 60 -14.94 -8.47 16.85
C ALA A 60 -13.48 -8.08 17.08
N ALA A 61 -12.80 -7.74 16.00
CA ALA A 61 -11.62 -6.86 15.91
C ALA A 61 -11.20 -6.79 14.43
N PHE A 62 -11.84 -5.93 13.65
CA PHE A 62 -11.46 -5.62 12.26
C PHE A 62 -10.28 -4.63 12.26
N ASN A 63 -9.04 -5.02 12.61
CA ASN A 63 -7.93 -4.05 12.52
C ASN A 63 -6.60 -4.61 11.96
N ASP A 64 -6.07 -5.70 12.50
CA ASP A 64 -4.68 -6.10 12.18
C ASP A 64 -4.60 -7.07 10.99
N ASP A 65 -5.54 -8.00 10.86
CA ASP A 65 -5.57 -8.94 9.73
C ASP A 65 -5.91 -8.24 8.41
N GLU A 66 -6.87 -7.30 8.41
CA GLU A 66 -7.21 -6.51 7.22
C GLU A 66 -6.06 -5.60 6.81
N ARG A 67 -5.40 -4.95 7.79
CA ARG A 67 -4.17 -4.18 7.55
C ARG A 67 -3.12 -5.06 6.90
N ARG A 68 -2.90 -6.26 7.43
CA ARG A 68 -1.91 -7.20 6.90
C ARG A 68 -2.25 -7.68 5.49
N ILE A 69 -3.53 -7.97 5.21
CA ILE A 69 -4.00 -8.33 3.86
C ILE A 69 -3.76 -7.18 2.88
N ALA A 70 -4.12 -5.95 3.26
CA ALA A 70 -3.85 -4.76 2.45
C ALA A 70 -2.34 -4.55 2.22
N GLY A 71 -1.53 -4.77 3.27
CA GLY A 71 -0.08 -4.76 3.19
C GLY A 71 0.48 -5.80 2.23
N CYS A 72 -0.06 -7.02 2.23
CA CYS A 72 0.38 -8.06 1.28
C CYS A 72 -0.04 -7.73 -0.15
N LEU A 73 -1.21 -7.10 -0.35
CA LEU A 73 -1.62 -6.57 -1.66
C LEU A 73 -0.62 -5.52 -2.15
N LEU A 74 -0.30 -4.55 -1.31
CA LEU A 74 0.70 -3.51 -1.62
C LEU A 74 2.07 -4.11 -1.90
N GLN A 75 2.51 -5.11 -1.12
CA GLN A 75 3.78 -5.77 -1.33
C GLN A 75 3.83 -6.52 -2.67
N CYS A 76 2.73 -7.15 -3.08
CA CYS A 76 2.63 -7.77 -4.40
C CYS A 76 2.75 -6.71 -5.52
N VAL A 77 2.02 -5.60 -5.41
CA VAL A 77 2.09 -4.50 -6.37
C VAL A 77 3.51 -3.95 -6.45
N TYR A 78 4.15 -3.70 -5.30
CA TYR A 78 5.52 -3.21 -5.26
C TYR A 78 6.51 -4.16 -5.94
N ARG A 79 6.38 -5.48 -5.74
CA ARG A 79 7.23 -6.46 -6.44
C ARG A 79 7.02 -6.43 -7.95
N LYS A 80 5.77 -6.47 -8.42
CA LYS A 80 5.46 -6.48 -9.86
C LYS A 80 5.81 -5.16 -10.56
N MET A 81 5.84 -4.06 -9.81
CA MET A 81 6.24 -2.73 -10.30
C MET A 81 7.72 -2.41 -10.08
N ASN A 82 8.53 -3.37 -9.61
CA ASN A 82 9.95 -3.18 -9.28
C ASN A 82 10.21 -2.05 -8.27
N ALA A 83 9.29 -1.87 -7.32
CA ALA A 83 9.34 -0.85 -6.27
C ALA A 83 9.99 -1.32 -4.96
N VAL A 84 10.57 -2.52 -4.95
CA VAL A 84 11.29 -3.11 -3.81
C VAL A 84 12.63 -3.65 -4.25
N ASN A 85 13.56 -3.77 -3.30
CA ASN A 85 14.82 -4.47 -3.50
C ASN A 85 14.66 -6.00 -3.47
N GLU A 86 15.77 -6.72 -3.62
CA GLU A 86 15.80 -8.20 -3.61
C GLU A 86 15.18 -8.82 -2.34
N LYS A 87 15.34 -8.14 -1.19
CA LYS A 87 14.76 -8.56 0.09
C LYS A 87 13.28 -8.19 0.25
N GLY A 88 12.71 -7.45 -0.70
CA GLY A 88 11.33 -6.98 -0.62
C GLY A 88 11.14 -5.70 0.19
N PHE A 89 12.21 -4.97 0.52
CA PHE A 89 12.09 -3.66 1.18
C PHE A 89 11.88 -2.57 0.12
N PRO A 90 10.93 -1.63 0.28
CA PRO A 90 10.63 -0.62 -0.73
C PRO A 90 11.81 0.32 -1.02
N THR A 91 11.96 0.77 -2.27
CA THR A 91 13.05 1.65 -2.70
C THR A 91 12.54 3.05 -3.07
N VAL A 92 13.39 4.07 -2.90
CA VAL A 92 13.03 5.46 -3.24
C VAL A 92 12.66 5.56 -4.73
N GLU A 93 13.56 5.09 -5.60
CA GLU A 93 13.39 5.16 -7.05
C GLU A 93 12.10 4.46 -7.51
N GLY A 94 11.88 3.24 -7.03
CA GLY A 94 10.76 2.44 -7.49
C GLY A 94 9.41 2.93 -6.94
N LEU A 95 9.34 3.41 -5.69
CA LEU A 95 8.11 4.04 -5.18
C LEU A 95 7.83 5.37 -5.87
N VAL A 96 8.84 6.23 -6.08
CA VAL A 96 8.62 7.48 -6.81
C VAL A 96 8.11 7.19 -8.22
N ALA A 97 8.69 6.23 -8.94
CA ALA A 97 8.22 5.83 -10.25
C ALA A 97 6.77 5.32 -10.22
N LEU A 98 6.41 4.52 -9.20
CA LEU A 98 5.06 3.98 -9.03
C LEU A 98 4.03 5.10 -8.80
N TYR A 99 4.26 5.98 -7.83
CA TYR A 99 3.31 7.04 -7.47
C TYR A 99 3.20 8.13 -8.54
N THR A 100 4.24 8.35 -9.34
CA THR A 100 4.26 9.38 -10.38
C THR A 100 3.94 8.86 -11.77
N GLU A 101 3.57 7.58 -11.92
CA GLU A 101 3.22 7.01 -13.21
C GLU A 101 2.05 7.78 -13.85
N GLY A 102 2.28 8.31 -15.04
CA GLY A 102 1.28 9.09 -15.78
C GLY A 102 1.01 10.51 -15.24
N ILE A 103 1.77 10.98 -14.26
CA ILE A 103 1.60 12.31 -13.64
C ILE A 103 2.62 13.29 -14.21
N SER A 104 2.13 14.46 -14.64
CA SER A 104 2.97 15.56 -15.16
C SER A 104 3.05 16.78 -14.24
N GLN A 105 2.26 16.81 -13.15
CA GLN A 105 2.25 17.95 -12.23
C GLN A 105 3.50 17.95 -11.36
N LYS A 106 4.32 19.00 -11.51
CA LYS A 106 5.63 19.12 -10.84
C LYS A 106 5.51 19.09 -9.31
N ASP A 107 4.51 19.78 -8.76
CA ASP A 107 4.34 19.87 -7.32
C ASP A 107 3.94 18.53 -6.70
N TYR A 108 3.13 17.71 -7.38
CA TYR A 108 2.82 16.34 -6.93
C TYR A 108 4.05 15.44 -6.97
N ILE A 109 4.85 15.53 -8.05
CA ILE A 109 6.11 14.76 -8.15
C ILE A 109 7.06 15.16 -7.02
N LEU A 110 7.20 16.45 -6.74
CA LEU A 110 8.02 16.94 -5.64
C LEU A 110 7.51 16.45 -4.27
N ALA A 111 6.20 16.54 -4.03
CA ALA A 111 5.56 16.02 -2.83
C ALA A 111 5.85 14.53 -2.64
N THR A 112 5.73 13.75 -3.71
CA THR A 112 5.98 12.30 -3.72
C THR A 112 7.43 11.99 -3.37
N VAL A 113 8.40 12.66 -4.00
CA VAL A 113 9.83 12.44 -3.71
C VAL A 113 10.14 12.75 -2.25
N GLN A 114 9.60 13.85 -1.71
CA GLN A 114 9.81 14.23 -0.31
C GLN A 114 9.19 13.21 0.64
N ALA A 115 7.92 12.85 0.42
CA ALA A 115 7.18 11.87 1.21
C ALA A 115 7.89 10.51 1.26
N VAL A 116 8.26 9.97 0.09
CA VAL A 116 8.93 8.67 -0.01
C VAL A 116 10.26 8.67 0.76
N ASN A 117 11.08 9.72 0.64
CA ASN A 117 12.35 9.79 1.37
C ASN A 117 12.14 9.77 2.89
N VAL A 118 11.23 10.60 3.40
CA VAL A 118 10.92 10.66 4.83
C VAL A 118 10.39 9.32 5.34
N CYS A 119 9.43 8.73 4.64
CA CYS A 119 8.76 7.50 5.05
C CYS A 119 9.69 6.28 5.00
N LEU A 120 10.57 6.18 4.01
CA LEU A 120 11.55 5.08 3.97
C LEU A 120 12.61 5.19 5.06
N ILE A 121 13.07 6.40 5.40
CA ILE A 121 13.98 6.60 6.54
C ILE A 121 13.30 6.17 7.85
N ASN A 122 12.03 6.56 8.04
CA ASN A 122 11.27 6.19 9.23
C ASN A 122 11.02 4.67 9.30
N SER A 123 10.66 4.06 8.18
CA SER A 123 10.44 2.62 8.06
C SER A 123 11.74 1.84 8.33
N GLN A 124 12.87 2.29 7.78
CA GLN A 124 14.17 1.67 8.03
C GLN A 124 14.54 1.71 9.52
N LYS A 125 14.33 2.84 10.20
CA LYS A 125 14.55 2.94 11.66
C LYS A 125 13.63 2.02 12.46
N LYS A 126 12.37 1.86 12.03
CA LYS A 126 11.38 1.03 12.72
C LYS A 126 11.64 -0.47 12.53
N TYR A 127 11.97 -0.89 11.31
CA TYR A 127 11.97 -2.29 10.93
C TYR A 127 13.37 -2.91 10.76
N LEU A 128 14.38 -2.13 10.37
CA LEU A 128 15.74 -2.62 10.05
C LEU A 128 16.73 -2.45 11.21
N VAL A 129 16.25 -2.59 12.44
CA VAL A 129 17.08 -2.52 13.65
C VAL A 129 18.12 -3.65 13.67
N THR A 130 17.83 -4.79 13.03
CA THR A 130 18.77 -5.92 12.86
C THR A 130 18.83 -6.39 11.39
N PRO A 131 19.97 -6.92 10.90
CA PRO A 131 20.15 -7.26 9.47
C PRO A 131 19.23 -8.35 8.89
N GLN A 132 18.64 -9.19 9.74
CA GLN A 132 17.79 -10.35 9.39
C GLN A 132 16.29 -10.06 9.56
N SER A 133 15.95 -8.85 10.00
CA SER A 133 14.59 -8.48 10.37
C SER A 133 13.57 -8.51 9.22
N ILE A 134 13.99 -8.46 7.95
CA ILE A 134 13.07 -8.48 6.79
C ILE A 134 12.60 -9.89 6.44
N ASP A 135 13.38 -10.92 6.78
CA ASP A 135 13.16 -12.29 6.33
C ASP A 135 12.08 -13.03 7.15
N GLU A 136 11.53 -12.37 8.17
CA GLU A 136 10.40 -12.88 8.95
C GLU A 136 9.11 -12.87 8.12
N SER A 137 8.39 -14.01 8.13
CA SER A 137 7.14 -14.18 7.38
C SER A 137 6.11 -13.10 7.71
N GLY A 138 5.61 -12.42 6.68
CA GLY A 138 4.60 -11.37 6.80
C GLY A 138 5.12 -9.96 7.07
N LYS A 139 6.38 -9.81 7.52
CA LYS A 139 6.92 -8.49 7.89
C LYS A 139 7.05 -7.54 6.70
N THR A 140 7.26 -8.08 5.51
CA THR A 140 7.24 -7.30 4.27
C THR A 140 5.85 -6.74 3.93
N CYS A 141 4.77 -7.43 4.32
CA CYS A 141 3.41 -6.91 4.18
C CYS A 141 3.18 -5.73 5.14
N ASP A 142 3.62 -5.85 6.39
CA ASP A 142 3.49 -4.77 7.37
C ASP A 142 4.29 -3.53 6.95
N ILE A 143 5.54 -3.72 6.51
CA ILE A 143 6.38 -2.64 5.96
C ILE A 143 5.69 -1.97 4.77
N ALA A 144 5.10 -2.74 3.85
CA ALA A 144 4.44 -2.18 2.68
C ALA A 144 3.23 -1.30 3.04
N TYR A 145 2.41 -1.75 4.00
CA TYR A 145 1.28 -0.97 4.50
C TYR A 145 1.75 0.32 5.17
N ASP A 146 2.67 0.23 6.12
CA ASP A 146 3.15 1.38 6.89
C ASP A 146 3.83 2.45 6.00
N VAL A 147 4.56 2.00 4.98
CA VAL A 147 5.16 2.91 4.00
C VAL A 147 4.09 3.57 3.13
N PHE A 148 3.09 2.81 2.67
CA PHE A 148 1.96 3.38 1.91
C PHE A 148 1.20 4.43 2.69
N ASP A 149 0.85 4.12 3.94
CA ASP A 149 0.09 4.99 4.83
C ASP A 149 0.86 6.30 5.09
N CYS A 150 2.14 6.19 5.47
CA CYS A 150 3.02 7.34 5.66
C CYS A 150 3.15 8.20 4.40
N VAL A 151 3.39 7.60 3.23
CA VAL A 151 3.57 8.35 1.98
C VAL A 151 2.27 9.07 1.60
N SER A 152 1.13 8.40 1.74
CA SER A 152 -0.18 8.99 1.47
C SER A 152 -0.48 10.18 2.38
N GLU A 153 -0.18 10.07 3.67
CA GLU A 153 -0.32 11.18 4.62
C GLU A 153 0.59 12.37 4.29
N GLU A 154 1.88 12.12 3.99
CA GLU A 154 2.84 13.19 3.69
C GLU A 154 2.50 13.93 2.38
N ILE A 155 2.06 13.20 1.35
CA ILE A 155 1.55 13.80 0.11
C ILE A 155 0.29 14.62 0.41
N GLY A 156 -0.65 14.09 1.20
CA GLY A 156 -1.88 14.79 1.62
C GLY A 156 -1.57 16.12 2.31
N LYS A 157 -0.67 16.10 3.30
CA LYS A 157 -0.18 17.29 4.02
C LYS A 157 0.41 18.32 3.05
N TYR A 158 1.25 17.88 2.11
CA TYR A 158 1.88 18.79 1.14
C TYR A 158 0.86 19.41 0.18
N CYS A 159 -0.02 18.59 -0.39
CA CYS A 159 -1.03 19.04 -1.34
C CYS A 159 -2.19 19.78 -0.67
N GLY A 160 -2.17 20.01 0.65
CA GLY A 160 -3.20 20.78 1.34
C GLY A 160 -4.52 20.02 1.52
N GLN A 161 -4.49 18.69 1.45
CA GLN A 161 -5.59 17.83 1.87
C GLN A 161 -5.31 17.39 3.32
N THR A 162 -5.73 18.23 4.26
CA THR A 162 -5.86 17.85 5.69
C THR A 162 -7.33 17.54 6.00
N PRO A 163 -7.63 16.71 7.02
CA PRO A 163 -8.96 16.15 7.28
C PRO A 163 -10.11 17.16 7.32
#